data_AF-A0AA38IYW2-F1
#
_entry.id   AF-A0AA38IYW2-F1
#
_cell.length_a   1.000
_cell.length_b   1.000
_cell.length_c   1.000
_cell.angle_alpha   90.00
_cell.angle_beta   90.00
_cell.angle_gamma   90.00
#
_symmetry.space_group_name_H-M   'P 1'
#
loop_
_entity.id
_entity.type
_entity.pdbx_description
1 polymer ?
#
loop_
_entity_poly.entity_id
_entity_poly.type
_entity_poly.pdbx_seq_one_letter_code
_entity_poly.pdbx_strand_id
1 'polypeptide(L)'
;MAIRAELHFNERKGYIEGFRDMGNGKRVDDIADHVLVFIIRGIKKKFKQPICYAFSCKGGAKWSEIKYLVSRIIEMLIDIGLKPIATICDQATTNVKVPNSLICDSKTNYLKKGLEFQGGFFENNGYKIYPIFDPPHLIKGVRNNFLNKKISFEINGKKMVANWEHSEAI
;
A
#
# COMPACT_ATOMS: atom_id res chain seq x y z
N MET A 1 -8.75 5.25 -4.62
CA MET A 1 -9.29 6.00 -5.78
C MET A 1 -10.59 6.65 -5.36
N ALA A 2 -10.80 7.94 -5.60
CA ALA A 2 -12.07 8.60 -5.26
C ALA A 2 -13.18 8.18 -6.23
N ILE A 3 -14.39 8.03 -5.72
CA ILE A 3 -15.62 7.75 -6.47
C ILE A 3 -16.72 8.72 -6.04
N ARG A 4 -17.77 8.84 -6.86
CA ARG A 4 -18.94 9.65 -6.51
C ARG A 4 -19.68 8.96 -5.36
N ALA A 5 -19.93 9.71 -4.28
CA ALA A 5 -20.66 9.23 -3.11
C ALA A 5 -22.16 9.19 -3.42
N GLU A 6 -22.69 8.02 -3.76
CA GLU A 6 -24.09 7.82 -4.10
C GLU A 6 -24.59 6.44 -3.70
N LEU A 7 -25.90 6.35 -3.46
CA LEU A 7 -26.60 5.10 -3.21
C LEU A 7 -27.39 4.70 -4.45
N HIS A 8 -27.29 3.44 -4.83
CA HIS A 8 -27.97 2.88 -5.99
C HIS A 8 -28.68 1.59 -5.59
N PHE A 9 -29.97 1.47 -5.87
CA PHE A 9 -30.67 0.20 -5.64
C PHE A 9 -30.35 -0.78 -6.78
N ASN A 10 -29.75 -1.91 -6.43
CA ASN A 10 -29.47 -2.97 -7.39
C ASN A 10 -30.64 -3.97 -7.41
N GLU A 11 -31.55 -3.79 -8.38
CA GLU A 11 -32.76 -4.63 -8.53
C GLU A 11 -32.44 -6.12 -8.65
N ARG A 12 -31.36 -6.47 -9.37
CA ARG A 12 -30.98 -7.87 -9.59
C ARG A 12 -30.51 -8.56 -8.31
N LYS A 13 -29.85 -7.82 -7.41
CA LYS A 13 -29.33 -8.37 -6.15
C LYS A 13 -30.24 -8.10 -4.96
N GLY A 14 -31.29 -7.28 -5.14
CA GLY A 14 -32.25 -6.93 -4.11
C GLY A 14 -31.66 -6.12 -2.96
N TYR A 15 -30.63 -5.30 -3.19
CA TYR A 15 -30.01 -4.49 -2.13
C TYR A 15 -29.47 -3.15 -2.63
N ILE A 16 -29.23 -2.22 -1.68
CA ILE A 16 -28.63 -0.91 -1.95
C ILE A 16 -27.08 -1.02 -2.00
N GLU A 17 -26.50 -0.58 -3.11
CA GLU A 17 -25.07 -0.38 -3.35
C GLU A 17 -24.66 1.06 -3.00
N GLY A 18 -23.37 1.28 -2.74
CA GLY A 18 -22.82 2.60 -2.40
C GLY A 18 -22.45 2.78 -0.93
N PHE A 19 -22.72 1.79 -0.08
CA PHE A 19 -22.22 1.74 1.28
C PHE A 19 -20.77 1.23 1.36
N ARG A 20 -20.09 1.60 2.45
CA ARG A 20 -18.76 1.09 2.80
C ARG A 20 -18.82 -0.43 2.98
N ASP A 21 -17.90 -1.12 2.31
CA ASP A 21 -17.77 -2.57 2.33
C ASP A 21 -16.29 -2.94 2.18
N MET A 22 -15.73 -3.51 3.25
CA MET A 22 -14.32 -3.91 3.30
C MET A 22 -14.10 -5.39 2.95
N GLY A 23 -15.08 -6.06 2.34
CA GLY A 23 -14.97 -7.45 1.90
C GLY A 23 -14.99 -8.48 3.04
N ASN A 24 -15.44 -8.07 4.24
CA ASN A 24 -15.59 -8.93 5.42
C ASN A 24 -17.04 -9.42 5.63
N GLY A 25 -17.90 -9.28 4.61
CA GLY A 25 -19.32 -9.63 4.67
C GLY A 25 -20.18 -8.68 5.49
N LYS A 26 -19.61 -7.57 5.99
CA LYS A 26 -20.33 -6.54 6.74
C LYS A 26 -20.31 -5.23 5.97
N ARG A 27 -21.51 -4.72 5.68
CA ARG A 27 -21.70 -3.34 5.22
C ARG A 27 -21.87 -2.44 6.43
N VAL A 28 -21.28 -1.26 6.34
CA VAL A 28 -21.39 -0.21 7.35
C VAL A 28 -22.20 0.92 6.73
N ASP A 29 -23.07 1.56 7.52
CA ASP A 29 -23.96 2.65 7.10
C ASP A 29 -23.23 3.98 6.82
N ASP A 30 -22.03 3.89 6.23
CA ASP A 30 -21.25 5.00 5.71
C ASP A 30 -21.35 4.98 4.17
N ILE A 31 -21.63 6.13 3.55
CA ILE A 31 -21.60 6.24 2.08
C ILE A 31 -20.14 6.19 1.62
N ALA A 32 -19.84 5.26 0.72
CA ALA A 32 -18.51 5.09 0.17
C ALA A 32 -18.21 6.21 -0.85
N ASP A 33 -17.05 6.84 -0.70
CA ASP A 33 -16.52 7.87 -1.60
C ASP A 33 -15.13 7.50 -2.12
N HIS A 34 -14.59 6.35 -1.72
CA HIS A 34 -13.33 5.82 -2.20
C HIS A 34 -13.41 4.31 -2.45
N VAL A 35 -12.60 3.83 -3.39
CA VAL A 35 -12.38 2.41 -3.68
C VAL A 35 -10.90 2.08 -3.52
N LEU A 36 -10.61 1.01 -2.80
CA LEU A 36 -9.33 0.32 -2.77
C LEU A 36 -9.37 -0.80 -3.80
N VAL A 37 -8.32 -0.93 -4.60
CA VAL A 37 -8.21 -1.97 -5.62
C VAL A 37 -6.85 -2.65 -5.46
N PHE A 38 -6.85 -3.97 -5.43
CA PHE A 38 -5.65 -4.81 -5.41
C PHE A 38 -5.49 -5.48 -6.76
N ILE A 39 -4.31 -5.34 -7.34
CA ILE A 39 -3.97 -5.86 -8.66
C ILE A 39 -2.74 -6.74 -8.52
N ILE A 40 -2.78 -7.93 -9.11
CA ILE A 40 -1.58 -8.75 -9.30
C ILE A 40 -0.92 -8.43 -10.62
N ARG A 41 0.41 -8.50 -10.64
CA ARG A 41 1.22 -8.29 -11.82
C ARG A 41 2.28 -9.39 -11.92
N GLY A 42 2.35 -10.03 -13.09
CA GLY A 42 3.40 -10.99 -13.39
C GLY A 42 4.75 -10.29 -13.53
N ILE A 43 5.78 -10.89 -12.95
CA ILE A 43 7.16 -10.39 -13.02
C ILE A 43 7.85 -10.96 -14.27
N LYS A 44 7.79 -12.29 -14.45
CA LYS A 44 8.38 -12.98 -15.61
C LYS A 44 7.52 -12.88 -16.88
N LYS A 45 6.20 -12.74 -16.72
CA LYS A 45 5.24 -12.71 -17.83
C LYS A 45 4.45 -11.41 -17.76
N LYS A 46 4.16 -10.84 -18.94
CA LYS A 46 3.36 -9.61 -19.07
C LYS A 46 1.89 -9.92 -18.80
N PHE A 47 1.53 -9.96 -17.52
CA PHE A 47 0.18 -10.24 -17.05
C PHE A 47 -0.19 -9.27 -15.93
N LYS A 48 -1.45 -8.83 -15.91
CA LYS A 48 -2.01 -8.03 -14.82
C LYS A 48 -3.50 -8.35 -14.67
N GLN A 49 -3.98 -8.46 -13.44
CA GLN A 49 -5.39 -8.73 -13.15
C GLN A 49 -5.81 -8.05 -11.84
N PRO A 50 -6.89 -7.27 -11.82
CA PRO A 50 -7.55 -6.87 -10.59
C PRO A 50 -8.14 -8.09 -9.89
N ILE A 51 -7.84 -8.28 -8.61
CA ILE A 51 -8.23 -9.49 -7.87
C ILE A 51 -9.15 -9.19 -6.68
N CYS A 52 -9.14 -7.97 -6.18
CA CYS A 52 -9.96 -7.57 -5.05
C CYS A 52 -10.24 -6.07 -5.13
N TYR A 53 -11.44 -5.67 -4.71
CA TYR A 53 -11.79 -4.30 -4.47
C TYR A 53 -12.54 -4.18 -3.14
N ALA A 54 -12.42 -3.03 -2.50
CA ALA A 54 -13.13 -2.69 -1.28
C ALA A 54 -13.60 -1.23 -1.34
N PHE A 55 -14.77 -0.95 -0.79
CA PHE A 55 -15.36 0.38 -0.70
C PHE A 55 -15.07 0.99 0.66
N SER A 56 -14.53 2.20 0.68
CA SER A 56 -14.17 2.95 1.89
C SER A 56 -14.73 4.38 1.86
N CYS A 57 -14.75 5.04 3.01
CA CYS A 57 -15.20 6.43 3.17
C CYS A 57 -14.04 7.41 3.45
N LYS A 58 -14.33 8.72 3.41
CA LYS A 58 -13.42 9.82 3.77
C LYS A 58 -12.81 9.60 5.16
N GLY A 59 -11.47 9.65 5.23
CA GLY A 59 -10.68 9.16 6.36
C GLY A 59 -9.91 7.87 6.04
N GLY A 60 -10.28 7.20 4.94
CA GLY A 60 -9.61 6.02 4.40
C GLY A 60 -9.94 4.74 5.15
N ALA A 61 -9.71 3.59 4.50
CA ALA A 61 -9.68 2.32 5.19
C ALA A 61 -8.65 2.37 6.33
N LYS A 62 -9.01 1.85 7.50
CA LYS A 62 -8.08 1.83 8.64
C LYS A 62 -6.88 0.97 8.25
N TRP A 63 -5.68 1.38 8.66
CA TRP A 63 -4.45 0.62 8.36
C TRP A 63 -4.56 -0.86 8.79
N SER A 64 -5.30 -1.14 9.87
CA SER A 64 -5.57 -2.50 10.34
C SER A 64 -6.42 -3.32 9.37
N GLU A 65 -7.41 -2.69 8.72
CA GLU A 65 -8.27 -3.34 7.72
C GLU A 65 -7.49 -3.60 6.42
N ILE A 66 -6.66 -2.64 5.98
CA ILE A 66 -5.78 -2.84 4.81
C ILE A 66 -4.76 -3.94 5.10
N LYS A 67 -4.15 -3.94 6.29
CA LYS A 67 -3.23 -5.00 6.73
C LYS A 67 -3.90 -6.38 6.64
N TYR A 68 -5.12 -6.49 7.16
CA TYR A 68 -5.91 -7.72 7.08
C TYR A 68 -6.14 -8.15 5.62
N LEU A 69 -6.61 -7.24 4.77
CA LEU A 69 -6.83 -7.52 3.34
C LEU A 69 -5.56 -7.97 2.63
N VAL A 70 -4.42 -7.30 2.87
CA VAL A 70 -3.13 -7.67 2.29
C VAL A 70 -2.72 -9.09 2.70
N SER A 71 -2.80 -9.42 4.00
CA SER A 71 -2.47 -10.77 4.48
C SER A 71 -3.37 -11.83 3.86
N ARG A 72 -4.69 -11.60 3.83
CA ARG A 72 -5.68 -12.51 3.24
C ARG A 72 -5.45 -12.73 1.75
N ILE A 73 -5.19 -11.66 1.01
CA ILE A 73 -4.90 -11.74 -0.42
C ILE A 73 -3.63 -12.56 -0.66
N ILE A 74 -2.57 -12.33 0.12
CA ILE A 74 -1.32 -13.10 -0.01
C ILE A 74 -1.56 -14.59 0.27
N GLU A 75 -2.30 -14.93 1.34
CA GLU A 75 -2.71 -16.30 1.64
C GLU A 75 -3.43 -16.94 0.45
N MET A 76 -4.48 -16.28 -0.07
CA MET A 76 -5.25 -16.79 -1.20
C MET A 76 -4.40 -16.98 -2.46
N LEU A 77 -3.44 -16.08 -2.71
CA LEU A 77 -2.53 -16.19 -3.86
C LEU A 77 -1.58 -17.39 -3.71
N ILE A 78 -1.09 -17.65 -2.51
CA ILE A 78 -0.25 -18.82 -2.21
C ILE A 78 -1.06 -20.11 -2.39
N ASP A 79 -2.30 -20.14 -1.91
CA ASP A 79 -3.17 -21.32 -1.98
C ASP A 79 -3.47 -21.74 -3.43
N ILE A 80 -3.60 -20.79 -4.35
CA ILE A 80 -3.78 -21.06 -5.79
C ILE A 80 -2.45 -21.36 -6.52
N GLY A 81 -1.34 -21.46 -5.79
CA GLY A 81 -0.02 -21.82 -6.34
C GLY A 81 0.78 -20.65 -6.93
N LEU A 82 0.34 -19.40 -6.74
CA LEU A 82 1.16 -18.24 -7.09
C LEU A 82 2.22 -18.00 -6.01
N LYS A 83 3.29 -17.28 -6.38
CA LYS A 83 4.41 -16.95 -5.49
C LYS A 83 4.54 -15.44 -5.38
N PRO A 84 3.77 -14.77 -4.50
CA PRO A 84 3.93 -13.35 -4.24
C PRO A 84 5.32 -13.09 -3.64
N ILE A 85 6.10 -12.23 -4.27
CA ILE A 85 7.43 -11.85 -3.74
C ILE A 85 7.48 -10.41 -3.23
N ALA A 86 6.55 -9.56 -3.66
CA ALA A 86 6.56 -8.14 -3.30
C ALA A 86 5.15 -7.55 -3.29
N THR A 87 4.96 -6.52 -2.46
CA THR A 87 3.80 -5.63 -2.49
C THR A 87 4.24 -4.25 -2.93
N ILE A 88 3.38 -3.53 -3.66
CA ILE A 88 3.66 -2.17 -4.13
C ILE A 88 2.53 -1.26 -3.67
N CYS A 89 2.87 -0.11 -3.07
CA CYS A 89 1.90 0.90 -2.65
C CYS A 89 2.48 2.31 -2.77
N ASP A 90 1.61 3.33 -2.70
CA ASP A 90 2.04 4.73 -2.61
C ASP A 90 2.55 5.08 -1.20
N GLN A 91 2.92 6.36 -0.99
CA GLN A 91 3.43 6.85 0.28
C GLN A 91 2.38 7.50 1.19
N ALA A 92 1.09 7.20 1.01
CA ALA A 92 0.09 7.64 1.97
C ALA A 92 0.42 7.10 3.37
N THR A 93 0.12 7.85 4.43
CA THR A 93 0.47 7.50 5.82
C THR A 93 -0.02 6.11 6.21
N THR A 94 -1.23 5.74 5.81
CA THR A 94 -1.80 4.40 6.02
C THR A 94 -0.99 3.32 5.29
N ASN A 95 -0.59 3.58 4.05
CA ASN A 95 0.13 2.63 3.19
C ASN A 95 1.59 2.44 3.62
N VAL A 96 2.19 3.43 4.30
CA VAL A 96 3.48 3.26 4.98
C VAL A 96 3.33 2.44 6.26
N LYS A 97 2.25 2.63 7.01
CA LYS A 97 2.02 1.95 8.30
C LYS A 97 1.77 0.45 8.17
N VAL A 98 1.07 0.01 7.11
CA VAL A 98 0.75 -1.40 6.85
C VAL A 98 2.01 -2.30 6.75
N PRO A 99 2.96 -2.06 5.82
CA PRO A 99 4.15 -2.90 5.69
C PRO A 99 5.04 -2.82 6.93
N ASN A 100 5.18 -1.65 7.55
CA ASN A 100 5.93 -1.51 8.80
C ASN A 100 5.35 -2.37 9.92
N SER A 101 4.02 -2.43 10.03
CA SER A 101 3.36 -3.29 11.00
C SER A 101 3.58 -4.78 10.70
N LEU A 102 3.49 -5.21 9.43
CA LEU A 102 3.74 -6.60 9.04
C LEU A 102 5.20 -7.04 9.27
N ILE A 103 6.16 -6.14 9.00
CA ILE A 103 7.58 -6.35 9.30
C ILE A 103 7.78 -6.51 10.82
N CYS A 104 7.11 -5.66 11.62
CA CYS A 104 7.18 -5.75 13.07
C CYS A 104 6.66 -7.10 13.58
N ASP A 105 5.50 -7.56 13.10
CA ASP A 105 4.96 -8.88 13.46
C ASP A 105 5.95 -10.01 13.11
N SER A 106 6.58 -9.92 11.93
CA SER A 106 7.58 -10.91 11.48
C SER A 106 8.81 -10.90 12.38
N LYS A 107 9.33 -9.72 12.71
CA LYS A 107 10.46 -9.56 13.64
C LYS A 107 10.14 -10.18 15.01
N THR A 108 8.94 -9.94 15.54
CA THR A 108 8.49 -10.55 16.81
C THR A 108 8.42 -12.08 16.70
N ASN A 109 7.94 -12.62 15.59
CA ASN A 109 7.85 -14.07 15.38
C ASN A 109 9.24 -14.72 15.27
N TYR A 110 10.20 -14.08 14.61
CA TYR A 110 11.59 -14.55 14.53
C TYR A 110 12.25 -14.56 15.91
N LEU A 111 12.06 -13.49 16.69
CA LEU A 111 12.58 -13.39 18.06
C LEU A 111 12.04 -14.52 18.95
N LYS A 112 10.74 -14.82 18.87
CA LYS A 112 10.10 -15.92 19.60
C LYS A 112 10.68 -17.30 19.24
N LYS A 113 11.16 -17.46 18.01
CA LYS A 113 11.81 -18.70 17.52
C LYS A 113 13.31 -18.75 17.80
N GLY A 114 13.90 -17.71 18.41
CA GLY A 114 15.35 -17.60 18.62
C GLY A 114 16.14 -17.40 17.32
N LEU A 115 15.49 -16.89 16.26
CA LEU A 115 16.11 -16.68 14.95
C LEU A 115 16.47 -15.21 14.74
N GLU A 116 17.55 -14.96 14.00
CA GLU A 116 17.95 -13.62 13.57
C GLU A 116 17.05 -13.12 12.43
N PHE A 117 16.58 -11.87 12.53
CA PHE A 117 15.75 -11.23 11.52
C PHE A 117 16.58 -10.31 10.63
N GLN A 118 16.74 -10.67 9.36
CA GLN A 118 17.59 -9.96 8.40
C GLN A 118 16.99 -8.66 7.82
N GLY A 119 15.75 -8.31 8.17
CA GLY A 119 15.14 -7.03 7.77
C GLY A 119 14.61 -6.97 6.34
N GLY A 120 13.79 -5.94 6.07
CA GLY A 120 13.35 -5.59 4.71
C GLY A 120 12.21 -6.42 4.10
N PHE A 121 11.71 -7.44 4.80
CA PHE A 121 10.57 -8.25 4.37
C PHE A 121 9.61 -8.51 5.53
N PHE A 122 8.37 -8.90 5.21
CA PHE A 122 7.51 -9.58 6.16
C PHE A 122 7.27 -11.01 5.70
N GLU A 123 7.06 -11.93 6.65
CA GLU A 123 6.82 -13.34 6.38
C GLU A 123 5.34 -13.66 6.54
N ASN A 124 4.75 -14.31 5.53
CA ASN A 124 3.39 -14.84 5.58
C ASN A 124 3.40 -16.30 5.10
N ASN A 125 2.96 -17.25 5.93
CA ASN A 125 2.99 -18.69 5.67
C ASN A 125 4.35 -19.21 5.15
N GLY A 126 5.46 -18.69 5.70
CA GLY A 126 6.83 -19.06 5.29
C GLY A 126 7.33 -18.40 4.00
N TYR A 127 6.51 -17.57 3.34
CA TYR A 127 6.93 -16.78 2.19
C TYR A 127 7.41 -15.40 2.64
N LYS A 128 8.59 -15.00 2.15
CA LYS A 128 9.12 -13.65 2.37
C LYS A 128 8.56 -12.71 1.31
N ILE A 129 7.90 -11.64 1.74
CA ILE A 129 7.31 -10.62 0.88
C ILE A 129 7.99 -9.27 1.14
N TYR A 130 8.50 -8.65 0.09
CA TYR A 130 9.22 -7.39 0.14
C TYR A 130 8.28 -6.21 -0.18
N PRO A 131 8.01 -5.31 0.78
CA PRO A 131 7.23 -4.11 0.51
C PRO A 131 8.06 -3.08 -0.26
N ILE A 132 7.50 -2.55 -1.33
CA ILE A 132 8.13 -1.56 -2.22
C ILE A 132 7.18 -0.36 -2.34
N PHE A 133 7.74 0.85 -2.36
CA PHE A 133 6.97 2.06 -2.65
C PHE A 133 7.04 2.41 -4.13
N ASP A 134 5.95 2.96 -4.67
CA ASP A 134 5.88 3.33 -6.07
C ASP A 134 6.95 4.38 -6.45
N PRO A 135 7.91 4.05 -7.35
CA PRO A 135 9.01 4.94 -7.67
C PRO A 135 8.60 6.30 -8.27
N PRO A 136 7.64 6.38 -9.21
CA PRO A 136 7.11 7.67 -9.67
C PRO A 136 6.59 8.57 -8.55
N HIS A 137 5.86 8.00 -7.57
CA HIS A 137 5.41 8.77 -6.40
C HIS A 137 6.58 9.27 -5.54
N LEU A 138 7.62 8.45 -5.34
CA LEU A 138 8.85 8.86 -4.64
C LEU A 138 9.52 10.05 -5.32
N ILE A 139 9.76 9.95 -6.63
CA ILE A 139 10.43 10.99 -7.42
C ILE A 139 9.63 12.29 -7.38
N LYS A 140 8.31 12.20 -7.55
CA LYS A 140 7.39 13.34 -7.43
C LYS A 140 7.46 13.99 -6.04
N GLY A 141 7.55 13.18 -4.98
CA GLY A 141 7.70 13.66 -3.60
C GLY A 141 9.01 14.42 -3.39
N VAL A 142 10.13 13.88 -3.89
CA VAL A 142 11.44 14.54 -3.86
C VAL A 142 11.39 15.87 -4.61
N ARG A 143 10.90 15.86 -5.86
CA ARG A 143 10.74 17.07 -6.68
C ARG A 143 9.90 18.13 -5.97
N ASN A 144 8.73 17.76 -5.45
CA ASN A 144 7.84 18.71 -4.76
C ASN A 144 8.49 19.28 -3.49
N ASN A 145 9.26 18.48 -2.75
CA ASN A 145 10.02 19.00 -1.61
C ASN A 145 11.12 19.95 -2.08
N PHE A 146 11.83 19.65 -3.17
CA PHE A 146 12.90 20.51 -3.68
C PHE A 146 12.39 21.84 -4.25
N LEU A 147 11.21 21.83 -4.89
CA LEU A 147 10.53 23.04 -5.36
C LEU A 147 10.18 24.01 -4.22
N ASN A 148 9.75 23.48 -3.08
CA ASN A 148 9.19 24.29 -1.99
C ASN A 148 10.15 24.46 -0.80
N LYS A 149 11.27 23.73 -0.78
CA LYS A 149 12.19 23.67 0.36
C LYS A 149 13.63 23.59 -0.15
N LYS A 150 14.55 24.04 0.70
CA LYS A 150 15.99 23.89 0.46
C LYS A 150 16.45 22.49 0.86
N ILE A 151 17.33 21.90 0.07
CA ILE A 151 17.97 20.62 0.40
C ILE A 151 19.34 20.92 1.00
N SER A 152 19.55 20.50 2.25
CA SER A 152 20.86 20.50 2.90
C SER A 152 21.54 19.16 2.64
N PHE A 153 22.78 19.20 2.15
CA PHE A 153 23.57 18.00 1.86
C PHE A 153 25.04 18.24 2.17
N GLU A 154 25.84 17.18 2.22
CA GLU A 154 27.26 17.26 2.53
C GLU A 154 28.07 16.65 1.38
N ILE A 155 29.06 17.40 0.90
CA ILE A 155 30.05 16.92 -0.07
C ILE A 155 31.42 17.19 0.51
N ASN A 156 32.26 16.16 0.62
CA ASN A 156 33.63 16.24 1.12
C ASN A 156 33.74 16.97 2.48
N GLY A 157 32.84 16.68 3.42
CA GLY A 157 32.84 17.30 4.75
C GLY A 157 32.27 18.72 4.82
N LYS A 158 31.87 19.30 3.68
CA LYS A 158 31.27 20.65 3.62
C LYS A 158 29.76 20.55 3.50
N LYS A 159 29.06 21.18 4.45
CA LYS A 159 27.61 21.36 4.36
C LYS A 159 27.29 22.40 3.28
N MET A 160 26.44 22.00 2.36
CA MET A 160 25.96 22.80 1.25
C MET A 160 24.43 22.82 1.26
N VAL A 161 23.86 23.81 0.58
CA VAL A 161 22.42 23.96 0.46
C VAL A 161 22.08 24.19 -1.01
N ALA A 162 21.15 23.40 -1.55
CA ALA A 162 20.60 23.60 -2.89
C ALA A 162 19.17 24.16 -2.80
N ASN A 163 18.86 25.10 -3.68
CA ASN A 163 17.52 25.57 -3.97
C ASN A 163 17.11 25.11 -5.39
N TRP A 164 15.82 25.24 -5.72
CA TRP A 164 15.31 24.90 -7.03
C TRP A 164 15.97 25.71 -8.16
N GLU A 165 16.23 27.00 -7.92
CA GLU A 165 16.85 27.93 -8.88
C GLU A 165 18.21 27.43 -9.41
N HIS A 166 19.01 26.74 -8.59
CA HIS A 166 20.27 26.14 -9.05
C HIS A 166 20.08 25.09 -10.15
N SER A 167 18.90 24.48 -10.27
CA SER A 167 18.58 23.52 -11.34
C SER A 167 18.11 24.17 -12.64
N GLU A 168 17.74 25.46 -12.61
CA GLU A 168 17.33 26.23 -13.78
C GLU A 168 18.53 26.84 -14.51
N ALA A 169 19.70 26.86 -13.87
CA ALA A 169 20.95 27.40 -14.41
C ALA A 169 21.80 26.36 -15.18
N ILE A 170 21.28 25.13 -15.39
CA ILE A 170 21.91 24.03 -16.15
C ILE A 170 21.28 23.96 -17.54
#